data_AF-G8S2I2-F1
#
_entry.id   AF-G8S2I2-F1
#
_cell.length_a   1.000
_cell.length_b   1.000
_cell.length_c   1.000
_cell.angle_alpha   90.00
_cell.angle_beta   90.00
_cell.angle_gamma   90.00
#
_symmetry.space_group_name_H-M   'P 1'
#
loop_
_entity.id
_entity.type
_entity.pdbx_description
1 polymer ?
#
loop_
_entity_poly.entity_id
_entity_poly.type
_entity_poly.pdbx_seq_one_letter_code
_entity_poly.pdbx_strand_id
1 'polypeptide(L)' 'MADFAGLSNRLPGTVQGDVIEVLGERLPLVAPHTGGIATALVRPESISIVPDPDGSGRVLTASFPRPIGRVTITSR' A
#
# COMPACT_ATOMS: atom_id res chain seq x y z
N MET A 1 3.72 -16.54 -9.50
CA MET A 1 2.65 -16.19 -8.54
C MET A 1 3.32 -15.48 -7.38
N ALA A 2 2.99 -14.21 -7.14
CA ALA A 2 3.53 -13.49 -5.98
C ALA A 2 2.67 -13.83 -4.76
N ASP A 3 2.95 -14.98 -4.15
CA ASP A 3 2.40 -15.30 -2.84
C ASP A 3 3.39 -14.79 -1.79
N PHE A 4 3.00 -13.72 -1.10
CA PHE A 4 3.71 -13.36 0.12
C PHE A 4 3.28 -14.35 1.21
N ALA A 5 4.23 -15.12 1.74
CA ALA A 5 4.02 -15.99 2.89
C ALA A 5 3.81 -15.21 4.22
N GLY A 6 3.28 -13.98 4.15
CA GLY A 6 3.11 -13.05 5.27
C GLY A 6 1.97 -12.06 5.04
N LEU A 7 1.75 -11.16 6.00
CA LEU A 7 0.71 -10.13 5.89
C LEU A 7 0.97 -9.20 4.70
N SER A 8 -0.09 -8.86 3.96
CA SER A 8 -0.01 -7.90 2.85
C SER A 8 -1.32 -7.13 2.75
N ASN A 9 -1.20 -5.82 2.57
CA ASN A 9 -2.29 -4.96 2.15
C ASN A 9 -2.52 -5.16 0.65
N ARG A 10 -3.79 -5.26 0.25
CA ARG A 10 -4.20 -5.26 -1.15
C ARG A 10 -4.67 -3.87 -1.49
N LEU A 11 -3.86 -3.12 -2.23
CA LEU A 11 -4.12 -1.73 -2.56
C LEU A 11 -4.42 -1.57 -4.05
N PRO A 12 -5.36 -0.69 -4.42
CA PRO A 12 -5.54 -0.35 -5.83
C PRO A 12 -4.29 0.37 -6.34
N GLY A 13 -3.89 0.05 -7.57
CA GLY A 13 -2.84 0.76 -8.26
C GLY A 13 -3.11 0.86 -9.75
N THR A 14 -2.40 1.78 -10.41
CA THR A 14 -2.46 1.96 -11.87
C THR A 14 -1.07 1.81 -12.47
N VAL A 15 -0.92 0.88 -13.40
CA VAL A 15 0.32 0.68 -14.15
C VAL A 15 0.35 1.62 -15.35
N GLN A 16 1.48 2.29 -15.54
CA GLN A 16 1.76 3.14 -16.70
C GLN A 16 3.21 2.91 -17.16
N GLY A 17 3.40 2.09 -18.19
CA GLY A 17 4.72 1.77 -18.72
C GLY A 17 5.55 0.92 -17.76
N ASP A 18 6.56 1.52 -17.15
CA ASP A 18 7.50 0.88 -16.23
C ASP A 18 7.26 1.23 -14.75
N VAL A 19 6.14 1.89 -14.44
CA VAL A 19 5.77 2.25 -13.06
C VAL A 19 4.39 1.78 -12.69
N ILE A 20 4.17 1.58 -11.39
CA ILE A 20 2.85 1.49 -10.76
C ILE A 20 2.66 2.66 -9.81
N GLU A 21 1.52 3.32 -9.89
CA GLU A 21 1.08 4.32 -8.91
C GLU A 21 0.18 3.67 -7.86
N VAL A 22 0.54 3.80 -6.58
CA VAL A 22 -0.19 3.24 -5.42
C VAL A 22 -0.16 4.25 -4.30
N LEU A 23 -1.34 4.63 -3.75
CA LEU A 23 -1.45 5.68 -2.72
C LEU A 23 -0.77 7.02 -3.13
N GLY A 24 -0.77 7.35 -4.42
CA GLY A 24 -0.09 8.54 -4.97
C GLY A 24 1.42 8.41 -5.15
N GLU A 25 2.03 7.29 -4.72
CA GLU A 25 3.46 7.03 -4.88
C GLU A 25 3.74 6.25 -6.17
N ARG A 26 4.78 6.63 -6.91
CA ARG A 26 5.21 5.95 -8.15
C ARG A 26 6.36 5.00 -7.86
N LEU A 27 6.11 3.70 -7.99
CA LEU A 27 7.09 2.65 -7.74
C LEU A 27 7.52 2.02 -9.06
N PRO A 28 8.83 1.77 -9.27
CA PRO A 28 9.32 1.14 -10.48
C PRO A 28 8.90 -0.34 -10.54
N LEU A 29 8.53 -0.80 -11.72
CA LEU A 29 8.31 -2.22 -12.01
C LEU A 29 9.63 -2.90 -12.37
N VAL A 30 9.72 -4.18 -12.05
CA VAL A 30 10.87 -5.02 -12.45
C VAL A 30 11.00 -5.19 -13.97
N ALA A 31 9.89 -5.04 -14.69
CA ALA A 31 9.83 -5.01 -16.14
C ALA A 31 8.63 -4.16 -16.58
N PRO A 32 8.68 -3.50 -17.75
CA PRO A 32 7.54 -2.77 -18.29
C PRO A 32 6.32 -3.68 -18.46
N HIS A 33 5.14 -3.11 -18.28
CA HIS A 33 3.88 -3.82 -18.46
C HIS A 33 2.86 -2.94 -19.17
N THR A 34 1.93 -3.58 -19.89
CA THR A 34 0.82 -2.85 -20.50
C THR A 34 0.03 -2.16 -19.39
N GLY A 35 -0.25 -0.87 -19.56
CA GLY A 35 -0.91 -0.07 -18.53
C GLY A 35 -2.32 -0.58 -18.16
N GLY A 36 -2.82 -0.13 -17.01
CA GLY A 36 -4.15 -0.47 -16.53
C GLY A 36 -4.23 -0.64 -15.01
N ILE A 37 -5.40 -1.06 -14.53
CA ILE A 37 -5.66 -1.28 -13.11
C ILE A 37 -4.95 -2.54 -12.62
N ALA A 38 -4.31 -2.45 -11.47
CA ALA A 38 -3.63 -3.54 -10.80
C ALA A 38 -3.97 -3.57 -9.30
N THR A 39 -3.74 -4.73 -8.67
CA THR A 39 -3.71 -4.84 -7.20
C THR A 39 -2.26 -4.92 -6.75
N ALA A 40 -1.80 -3.91 -6.01
CA ALA A 40 -0.51 -3.93 -5.36
C ALA A 40 -0.59 -4.70 -4.04
N LEU A 41 0.30 -5.68 -3.86
CA LEU A 41 0.49 -6.38 -2.59
C LEU A 41 1.60 -5.67 -1.82
N VAL A 42 1.21 -4.86 -0.83
CA VAL A 42 2.14 -4.03 -0.06
C VAL A 42 2.27 -4.59 1.34
N ARG A 43 3.51 -4.87 1.76
CA ARG A 43 3.83 -5.26 3.14
C ARG A 43 3.46 -4.13 4.10
N PRO A 44 2.68 -4.38 5.17
CA PRO A 44 2.31 -3.34 6.12
C PRO A 44 3.52 -2.60 6.72
N GLU A 45 4.62 -3.32 6.97
CA GLU A 45 5.88 -2.77 7.49
C GLU A 45 6.61 -1.84 6.52
N SER A 46 6.24 -1.82 5.23
CA SER A 46 6.82 -0.93 4.22
C SER A 46 6.05 0.39 4.07
N ILE A 47 4.99 0.60 4.84
CA ILE A 47 4.18 1.82 4.81
C ILE A 47 4.56 2.71 5.98
N SER A 48 4.91 3.97 5.68
CA SER A 48 5.03 5.03 6.69
C SER A 48 3.75 5.85 6.74
N ILE A 49 3.29 6.18 7.94
CA ILE A 49 2.09 7.00 8.15
C ILE A 49 2.56 8.34 8.72
N VAL A 50 2.21 9.43 8.05
CA VAL A 50 2.54 10.79 8.46
C VAL A 50 1.25 11.56 8.70
N PRO A 51 1.13 12.36 9.79
CA PRO A 51 0.00 13.24 9.98
C PRO A 51 -0.11 14.25 8.84
N ASP A 52 -1.28 14.32 8.22
CA ASP A 52 -1.58 15.25 7.13
C ASP A 52 -2.98 15.86 7.38
N PRO A 53 -3.10 17.19 7.61
CA PRO A 53 -4.39 17.86 7.80
C PRO A 53 -5.34 17.70 6.61
N ASP A 54 -4.79 17.55 5.40
CA ASP A 54 -5.53 17.44 4.15
C ASP A 54 -5.57 15.99 3.61
N GLY A 55 -5.02 15.05 4.38
CA GLY A 55 -4.91 13.64 4.00
C GLY A 55 -6.26 12.93 3.91
N SER A 56 -6.38 11.98 2.97
CA SER A 56 -7.61 11.19 2.77
C SER A 56 -7.75 10.00 3.75
N GLY A 57 -6.68 9.66 4.47
CA GLY A 57 -6.61 8.54 5.40
C GLY A 57 -7.08 8.88 6.81
N ARG A 58 -7.86 8.00 7.43
CA ARG A 58 -8.27 8.09 8.84
C ARG A 58 -7.90 6.82 9.60
N VAL A 59 -7.20 7.00 10.72
CA VAL A 59 -6.94 5.90 11.66
C VAL A 59 -8.26 5.51 12.33
N LEU A 60 -8.63 4.24 12.20
CA LEU A 60 -9.79 3.65 12.86
C LEU A 60 -9.41 3.02 14.19
N THR A 61 -8.32 2.27 14.21
CA THR A 61 -7.82 1.58 15.41
C THR A 61 -6.31 1.50 15.41
N ALA A 62 -5.71 1.51 16.60
CA ALA A 62 -4.32 1.17 16.84
C ALA A 62 -4.26 0.14 17.98
N SER A 63 -3.49 -0.93 17.79
CA SER A 63 -3.39 -2.05 18.73
C SER A 63 -1.97 -2.61 18.75
N PHE A 64 -1.57 -3.25 19.84
CA PHE A 64 -0.22 -3.80 20.00
C PHE A 64 -0.25 -5.29 20.34
N PRO A 65 -0.56 -6.18 19.39
CA PRO A 65 -0.69 -7.61 19.65
C PRO A 65 0.64 -8.39 19.84
N ARG A 66 1.76 -7.72 20.22
CA ARG A 66 3.18 -8.16 20.24
C ARG A 66 3.86 -8.13 18.86
N PRO A 67 5.21 -8.24 18.81
CA PRO A 67 6.15 -7.11 18.96
C PRO A 67 5.93 -5.95 17.97
N ILE A 68 4.92 -6.05 17.09
CA ILE A 68 4.58 -5.07 16.06
C ILE A 68 3.25 -4.39 16.45
N GLY A 69 3.20 -3.07 16.32
CA GLY A 69 1.95 -2.32 16.40
C GLY A 69 1.14 -2.48 15.11
N ARG A 70 -0.17 -2.68 15.22
CA ARG A 70 -1.08 -2.71 14.08
C ARG A 70 -1.98 -1.50 14.10
N VAL A 71 -1.95 -0.75 13.00
CA VAL A 71 -2.83 0.39 12.75
C VAL A 71 -3.78 0.04 11.61
N THR A 72 -5.08 0.26 11.80
CA THR A 72 -6.08 0.11 10.74
C THR A 72 -6.45 1.49 10.25
N ILE A 73 -6.32 1.73 8.94
CA ILE A 73 -6.63 2.99 8.29
C ILE A 73 -7.70 2.75 7.24
N THR A 74 -8.65 3.67 7.14
CA THR A 74 -9.57 3.75 6.01
C THR A 74 -9.24 4.98 5.18
N SER A 75 -9.26 4.87 3.85
CA SER A 75 -9.29 6.02 2.95
C SER A 75 -10.75 6.39 2.70
N ARG A 76 -11.05 7.68 2.65
CA ARG A 76 -12.28 8.15 2.00
C ARG A 76 -12.31 7.78 0.52
#